data_AF-T1AUJ3-F1
#
_entry.id   AF-T1AUJ3-F1
#
_cell.length_a   1.000
_cell.length_b   1.000
_cell.length_c   1.000
_cell.angle_alpha   90.00
_cell.angle_beta   90.00
_cell.angle_gamma   90.00
#
_symmetry.space_group_name_H-M   'P 1'
#
loop_
_entity.id
_entity.type
_entity.pdbx_description
1 polymer ?
#
loop_
_entity_poly.entity_id
_entity_poly.type
_entity_poly.pdbx_seq_one_letter_code
_entity_poly.pdbx_strand_id
1 'polypeptide(L)'
;GAIVVDPLSRLLVISVSVAALLVAIYSIGDLERHGFGHGEYYALLLSATLGILAIVTGASVLVLFLGLELLSLSLYALVSIDRERVIAAEAAMKYFFLGAIASGILLYGLSLLYGLSGTLSLAMLPKMIAGLGGGDRVLFLFATTFVIVALAFKFGAAPFHMWVPD
;
A
#
# COMPACT_ATOMS: atom_id res chain seq x y z
N GLY A 1 1.93 11.28 -18.00
CA GLY A 1 0.74 10.43 -17.77
C GLY A 1 0.78 9.89 -16.36
N ALA A 2 -0.32 9.34 -15.85
CA ALA A 2 -0.41 8.75 -14.51
C ALA A 2 0.30 7.38 -14.40
N ILE A 3 0.60 6.75 -15.55
CA ILE A 3 1.14 5.41 -15.69
C ILE A 3 2.42 5.46 -16.52
N VAL A 4 3.43 4.69 -16.13
CA VAL A 4 4.67 4.43 -16.88
C VAL A 4 4.82 2.92 -17.07
N VAL A 5 5.13 2.52 -18.32
CA VAL A 5 5.36 1.12 -18.67
C VAL A 5 6.74 0.99 -19.29
N ASP A 6 7.68 0.46 -18.51
CA ASP A 6 9.07 0.22 -18.90
C ASP A 6 9.44 -1.27 -18.72
N PRO A 7 10.65 -1.73 -19.08
CA PRO A 7 11.03 -3.13 -18.90
C PRO A 7 10.93 -3.63 -17.46
N LEU A 8 11.23 -2.80 -16.46
CA LEU A 8 11.14 -3.16 -15.05
C LEU A 8 9.68 -3.29 -14.62
N SER A 9 8.83 -2.33 -14.96
CA SER A 9 7.41 -2.37 -14.63
C SER A 9 6.73 -3.60 -15.27
N ARG A 10 7.10 -3.96 -16.51
CA ARG A 10 6.60 -5.20 -17.15
C ARG A 10 6.99 -6.46 -16.40
N LEU A 11 8.26 -6.56 -15.99
CA LEU A 11 8.73 -7.70 -15.19
C LEU A 11 7.95 -7.81 -13.88
N LEU A 12 7.75 -6.69 -13.18
CA LEU A 12 7.02 -6.66 -11.91
C LEU A 12 5.53 -6.98 -12.09
N VAL A 13 4.86 -6.45 -13.12
CA VAL A 13 3.47 -6.78 -13.44
C VAL A 13 3.28 -8.28 -13.68
N ILE A 14 4.17 -8.89 -14.47
CA ILE A 14 4.16 -10.35 -14.71
C ILE A 14 4.37 -11.11 -13.40
N SER A 15 5.37 -10.71 -12.61
CA SER A 15 5.68 -11.36 -11.33
C SER A 15 4.51 -11.30 -10.34
N VAL A 16 3.87 -10.15 -10.21
CA VAL A 16 2.68 -9.95 -9.36
C VAL A 16 1.50 -10.77 -9.85
N SER A 17 1.29 -10.83 -11.17
CA SER A 17 0.19 -11.61 -11.76
C SER A 17 0.38 -13.11 -11.53
N VAL A 18 1.62 -13.61 -11.67
CA VAL A 18 1.97 -15.00 -11.37
C VAL A 18 1.80 -15.31 -9.89
N ALA A 19 2.27 -14.43 -8.99
CA ALA A 19 2.09 -14.60 -7.56
C ALA A 19 0.60 -14.63 -7.16
N ALA A 20 -0.22 -13.72 -7.70
CA ALA A 20 -1.66 -13.70 -7.45
C ALA A 20 -2.35 -14.99 -7.94
N LEU A 21 -1.94 -15.52 -9.09
CA LEU A 21 -2.43 -16.80 -9.60
C LEU A 21 -2.06 -17.98 -8.68
N LEU A 22 -0.82 -18.02 -8.20
CA LEU A 22 -0.36 -19.06 -7.27
C LEU A 22 -1.12 -18.99 -5.94
N VAL A 23 -1.34 -17.79 -5.40
CA VAL A 23 -2.14 -17.58 -4.19
C VAL A 23 -3.58 -18.03 -4.40
N ALA A 24 -4.19 -17.70 -5.54
CA ALA A 24 -5.53 -18.14 -5.88
C ALA A 24 -5.62 -19.67 -5.89
N ILE A 25 -4.71 -20.35 -6.57
CA ILE A 25 -4.68 -21.83 -6.64
C ILE A 25 -4.49 -22.44 -5.26
N TYR A 26 -3.54 -21.92 -4.47
CA TYR A 26 -3.26 -22.42 -3.12
C TYR A 26 -4.50 -22.30 -2.21
N SER A 27 -5.24 -21.20 -2.33
CA SER A 27 -6.37 -20.90 -1.47
C SER A 27 -7.62 -21.76 -1.70
N ILE A 28 -7.75 -22.44 -2.86
CA ILE A 28 -8.93 -23.25 -3.20
C ILE A 28 -9.23 -24.28 -2.10
N GLY A 29 -8.22 -25.04 -1.68
CA GLY A 29 -8.39 -26.08 -0.68
C GLY A 29 -8.78 -25.55 0.70
N ASP A 30 -8.26 -24.39 1.09
CA ASP A 30 -8.61 -23.77 2.37
C ASP A 30 -10.01 -23.13 2.34
N LEU A 31 -10.41 -22.52 1.23
CA LEU A 31 -11.75 -21.98 1.05
C LEU A 31 -12.82 -23.07 1.12
N GLU A 32 -12.59 -24.23 0.50
CA GLU A 32 -13.49 -25.38 0.57
C GLU A 32 -13.59 -25.94 1.99
N ARG A 33 -12.46 -26.04 2.70
CA ARG A 33 -12.41 -26.58 4.08
C ARG A 33 -13.15 -25.72 5.09
N HIS A 34 -13.05 -24.39 4.96
CA HIS A 34 -13.66 -23.46 5.91
C HIS A 34 -15.02 -22.91 5.44
N GLY A 35 -15.48 -23.31 4.24
CA GLY A 35 -16.77 -22.89 3.70
C GLY A 35 -16.84 -21.39 3.38
N PHE A 36 -15.70 -20.74 3.12
CA PHE A 36 -15.68 -19.30 2.85
C PHE A 36 -16.28 -18.96 1.48
N GLY A 37 -16.91 -17.79 1.39
CA GLY A 37 -17.50 -17.27 0.15
C GLY A 37 -16.45 -17.05 -0.92
N HIS A 38 -16.45 -17.89 -1.96
CA HIS A 38 -15.42 -17.86 -3.01
C HIS A 38 -15.41 -16.53 -3.77
N GLY A 39 -16.59 -15.98 -4.06
CA GLY A 39 -16.72 -14.70 -4.78
C GLY A 39 -16.11 -13.52 -4.01
N GLU A 40 -16.36 -13.42 -2.70
CA GLU A 40 -15.86 -12.33 -1.87
C GLU A 40 -14.33 -12.40 -1.75
N TYR A 41 -13.78 -13.59 -1.50
CA TYR A 41 -12.34 -13.80 -1.42
C TYR A 41 -11.63 -13.39 -2.72
N TYR A 42 -12.09 -13.90 -3.86
CA TYR A 42 -11.45 -13.60 -5.14
C TYR A 42 -11.62 -12.14 -5.56
N ALA A 43 -12.76 -11.51 -5.25
CA ALA A 43 -12.95 -10.08 -5.48
C ALA A 43 -11.91 -9.26 -4.69
N LEU A 44 -11.72 -9.56 -3.40
CA LEU A 44 -10.73 -8.88 -2.56
C LEU A 44 -9.29 -9.16 -3.00
N LEU A 45 -8.97 -10.41 -3.38
CA LEU A 45 -7.65 -10.77 -3.90
C LEU A 45 -7.32 -10.02 -5.18
N LEU A 46 -8.27 -9.91 -6.11
CA LEU A 46 -8.11 -9.16 -7.36
C LEU A 46 -8.02 -7.64 -7.10
N SER A 47 -8.80 -7.10 -6.16
CA SER A 47 -8.69 -5.70 -5.73
C SER A 47 -7.32 -5.39 -5.11
N ALA A 48 -6.80 -6.27 -4.25
CA ALA A 48 -5.46 -6.15 -3.69
C ALA A 48 -4.39 -6.18 -4.79
N THR A 49 -4.52 -7.11 -5.73
CA THR A 49 -3.62 -7.25 -6.88
C THR A 49 -3.65 -5.98 -7.74
N LEU A 50 -4.83 -5.43 -8.02
CA LEU A 50 -4.97 -4.17 -8.75
C LEU A 50 -4.26 -3.01 -8.05
N GLY A 51 -4.35 -2.93 -6.72
CA GLY A 51 -3.59 -1.97 -5.91
C GLY A 51 -2.08 -2.08 -6.14
N ILE A 52 -1.54 -3.30 -6.11
CA ILE A 52 -0.12 -3.55 -6.38
C ILE A 52 0.26 -3.14 -7.81
N LEU A 53 -0.57 -3.47 -8.81
CA LEU A 53 -0.32 -3.08 -10.21
C LEU A 53 -0.31 -1.55 -10.38
N ALA A 54 -1.17 -0.83 -9.65
CA ALA A 54 -1.17 0.63 -9.63
C ALA A 54 0.10 1.20 -9.00
N ILE A 55 0.64 0.57 -7.94
CA ILE A 55 1.92 0.95 -7.34
C ILE A 55 3.06 0.72 -8.33
N VAL A 56 3.12 -0.44 -8.97
CA VAL A 56 4.21 -0.83 -9.91
C VAL A 56 4.28 0.08 -11.13
N THR A 57 3.13 0.50 -11.63
CA THR A 57 3.05 1.30 -12.87
C THR A 57 2.85 2.80 -12.61
N GLY A 58 2.67 3.20 -11.36
CA GLY A 58 2.34 4.57 -10.98
C GLY A 58 3.46 5.57 -11.25
N ALA A 59 3.11 6.65 -11.94
CA ALA A 59 4.05 7.74 -12.29
C ALA A 59 3.94 8.96 -11.37
N SER A 60 2.99 8.93 -10.43
CA SER A 60 2.72 10.03 -9.50
C SER A 60 2.55 9.50 -8.09
N VAL A 61 2.91 10.32 -7.12
CA VAL A 61 2.82 9.97 -5.70
C VAL A 61 1.38 9.72 -5.27
N LEU A 62 0.41 10.41 -5.88
CA LEU A 62 -1.01 10.17 -5.63
C LEU A 62 -1.45 8.78 -6.10
N VAL A 63 -1.00 8.32 -7.27
CA VAL A 63 -1.30 6.96 -7.76
C VAL A 63 -0.69 5.91 -6.84
N LEU A 64 0.54 6.13 -6.35
CA LEU A 64 1.16 5.24 -5.38
C LEU A 64 0.34 5.16 -4.08
N PHE A 65 -0.11 6.31 -3.55
CA PHE A 65 -0.96 6.36 -2.37
C PHE A 65 -2.28 5.59 -2.59
N LEU A 66 -2.97 5.83 -3.70
CA LEU A 66 -4.24 5.15 -4.00
C LEU A 66 -4.06 3.64 -4.18
N GLY A 67 -2.99 3.21 -4.86
CA GLY A 67 -2.67 1.79 -5.00
C GLY A 67 -2.39 1.12 -3.65
N LEU A 68 -1.69 1.83 -2.76
CA LEU A 68 -1.39 1.37 -1.41
C LEU A 68 -2.64 1.28 -0.53
N GLU A 69 -3.55 2.26 -0.59
CA GLU A 69 -4.82 2.20 0.14
C GLU A 69 -5.73 1.09 -0.38
N LEU A 70 -5.82 0.90 -1.69
CA LEU A 70 -6.62 -0.18 -2.28
C LEU A 70 -6.10 -1.57 -1.86
N LEU A 71 -4.78 -1.75 -1.86
CA LEU A 71 -4.13 -2.95 -1.32
C LEU A 71 -4.49 -3.12 0.17
N SER A 72 -4.31 -2.07 0.96
CA SER A 72 -4.51 -2.11 2.42
C SER A 72 -5.95 -2.47 2.79
N LEU A 73 -6.94 -1.79 2.21
CA LEU A 73 -8.36 -2.04 2.47
C LEU A 73 -8.78 -3.46 2.07
N SER A 74 -8.28 -3.95 0.94
CA SER A 74 -8.52 -5.33 0.50
C SER A 74 -7.95 -6.35 1.50
N LEU A 75 -6.74 -6.09 2.01
CA LEU A 75 -6.11 -6.95 3.02
C LEU A 75 -6.85 -6.92 4.36
N TYR A 76 -7.30 -5.75 4.82
CA TYR A 76 -8.10 -5.64 6.06
C TYR A 76 -9.37 -6.50 5.97
N ALA A 77 -10.07 -6.44 4.83
CA ALA A 77 -11.23 -7.27 4.58
C ALA A 77 -10.88 -8.77 4.54
N LEU A 78 -9.77 -9.14 3.89
CA LEU A 78 -9.30 -10.53 3.81
C LEU A 78 -8.92 -11.11 5.19
N VAL A 79 -8.30 -10.33 6.08
CA VAL A 79 -8.01 -10.78 7.45
C VAL A 79 -9.30 -11.10 8.21
N SER A 80 -10.36 -10.32 7.98
CA SER A 80 -11.69 -10.52 8.58
C SER A 80 -12.61 -11.47 7.79
N ILE A 81 -12.09 -12.29 6.88
CA ILE A 81 -12.95 -13.13 6.03
C ILE A 81 -13.72 -14.18 6.84
N ASP A 82 -13.10 -14.69 7.90
CA ASP A 82 -13.77 -15.53 8.91
C ASP A 82 -14.45 -14.64 9.95
N ARG A 83 -15.66 -14.19 9.63
CA ARG A 83 -16.43 -13.24 10.46
C ARG A 83 -16.90 -13.84 11.79
N GLU A 84 -16.98 -15.15 11.92
CA GLU A 84 -17.44 -15.83 13.13
C GLU A 84 -16.34 -15.93 14.19
N ARG A 85 -15.08 -15.87 13.75
CA ARG A 85 -13.92 -15.97 14.63
C ARG A 85 -13.54 -14.62 15.20
N VAL A 86 -13.83 -14.43 16.50
CA VAL A 86 -13.53 -13.20 17.26
C VAL A 86 -12.07 -12.76 17.10
N ILE A 87 -11.13 -13.71 17.08
CA ILE A 87 -9.70 -13.41 16.91
C ILE A 87 -9.42 -12.76 15.55
N ALA A 88 -10.03 -13.24 14.47
CA ALA A 88 -9.85 -12.67 13.13
C ALA A 88 -10.44 -11.25 13.04
N ALA A 89 -11.60 -11.02 13.66
CA ALA A 89 -12.20 -9.70 13.75
C ALA A 89 -11.34 -8.72 14.58
N GLU A 90 -10.78 -9.17 15.70
CA GLU A 90 -9.87 -8.36 16.53
C GLU A 90 -8.57 -8.01 15.78
N ALA A 91 -7.94 -8.99 15.12
CA ALA A 91 -6.73 -8.79 14.34
C ALA A 91 -6.96 -7.82 13.16
N ALA A 92 -8.06 -8.00 12.41
CA ALA A 92 -8.43 -7.08 11.33
C ALA A 92 -8.67 -5.65 11.84
N MET A 93 -9.33 -5.51 13.00
CA MET A 93 -9.58 -4.22 13.60
C MET A 93 -8.27 -3.52 14.03
N LYS A 94 -7.36 -4.24 14.69
CA LYS A 94 -6.03 -3.72 15.04
C LYS A 94 -5.25 -3.30 13.79
N TYR A 95 -5.25 -4.17 12.77
CA TYR A 95 -4.52 -3.90 11.53
C TYR A 95 -5.11 -2.70 10.78
N PHE A 96 -6.44 -2.58 10.71
CA PHE A 96 -7.11 -1.42 10.13
C PHE A 96 -6.79 -0.13 10.88
N PHE A 97 -6.92 -0.10 12.21
CA PHE A 97 -6.69 1.12 12.98
C PHE A 97 -5.25 1.61 12.89
N LEU A 98 -4.28 0.71 13.11
CA LEU A 98 -2.87 1.07 13.02
C LEU A 98 -2.50 1.47 11.58
N GLY A 99 -3.06 0.76 10.60
CA GLY A 99 -2.95 1.07 9.18
C GLY A 99 -3.51 2.44 8.81
N ALA A 100 -4.69 2.81 9.32
CA ALA A 100 -5.33 4.10 9.06
C ALA A 100 -4.51 5.28 9.62
N ILE A 101 -3.90 5.10 10.79
CA ILE A 101 -2.97 6.09 11.36
C ILE A 101 -1.75 6.24 10.44
N ALA A 102 -1.15 5.13 9.98
CA ALA A 102 -0.04 5.18 9.05
C ALA A 102 -0.42 5.83 7.70
N SER A 103 -1.61 5.52 7.16
CA SER A 103 -2.15 6.17 5.96
C SER A 103 -2.30 7.69 6.16
N GLY A 104 -2.76 8.13 7.34
CA GLY A 104 -2.85 9.55 7.68
C GLY A 104 -1.49 10.24 7.73
N ILE A 105 -0.49 9.61 8.38
CA ILE A 105 0.89 10.11 8.43
C ILE A 105 1.48 10.17 7.01
N LEU A 106 1.26 9.14 6.20
CA LEU A 106 1.69 9.12 4.80
C LEU A 106 1.08 10.28 4.02
N LEU A 107 -0.25 10.41 4.05
CA LEU A 107 -0.96 11.46 3.30
C LEU A 107 -0.52 12.86 3.73
N TYR A 108 -0.28 13.07 5.03
CA TYR A 108 0.24 14.35 5.52
C TYR A 108 1.67 14.60 5.02
N GLY A 109 2.56 13.61 5.04
CA GLY A 109 3.89 13.71 4.44
C GLY A 109 3.84 14.02 2.94
N LEU A 110 2.93 13.39 2.20
CA LEU A 110 2.69 13.66 0.77
C LEU A 110 2.14 15.06 0.52
N SER A 111 1.26 15.55 1.39
CA SER A 111 0.73 16.91 1.33
C SER A 111 1.83 17.95 1.51
N LEU A 112 2.75 17.73 2.46
CA LEU A 112 3.92 18.60 2.66
C LEU A 112 4.87 18.57 1.45
N LEU A 113 5.14 17.38 0.89
CA LEU A 113 5.95 17.25 -0.34
C LEU A 113 5.32 17.98 -1.52
N TYR A 114 4.01 17.89 -1.68
CA TYR A 114 3.28 18.63 -2.70
C TYR A 114 3.34 20.14 -2.45
N GLY A 115 3.16 20.58 -1.21
CA GLY A 115 3.24 21.99 -0.83
C GLY A 115 4.61 22.62 -1.14
N LEU A 116 5.69 21.85 -0.98
CA LEU A 116 7.05 22.29 -1.30
C LEU A 116 7.38 22.25 -2.80
N SER A 117 6.94 21.21 -3.49
CA SER A 117 7.36 20.93 -4.87
C SER A 117 6.38 21.40 -5.94
N GLY A 118 5.12 21.68 -5.57
CA GLY A 118 4.03 22.01 -6.50
C GLY A 118 3.66 20.89 -7.47
N THR A 119 4.21 19.68 -7.31
CA THR A 119 4.02 18.57 -8.25
C THR A 119 3.77 17.25 -7.54
N LEU A 120 2.98 16.39 -8.19
CA LEU A 120 2.78 15.00 -7.77
C LEU A 120 3.58 14.03 -8.64
N SER A 121 4.28 14.53 -9.66
CA SER A 121 5.03 13.70 -10.61
C SER A 121 6.34 13.21 -9.97
N LEU A 122 6.51 11.89 -9.93
CA LEU A 122 7.73 11.25 -9.43
C LEU A 122 8.97 11.67 -10.22
N ALA A 123 8.81 11.88 -11.54
CA ALA A 123 9.91 12.28 -12.41
C ALA A 123 10.33 13.75 -12.22
N MET A 124 9.41 14.60 -11.75
CA MET A 124 9.68 16.04 -11.56
C MET A 124 10.15 16.35 -10.14
N LEU A 125 9.75 15.55 -9.14
CA LEU A 125 10.07 15.76 -7.73
C LEU A 125 11.57 16.03 -7.48
N PRO A 126 12.53 15.22 -7.99
CA PRO A 126 13.95 15.49 -7.75
C PRO A 126 14.41 16.86 -8.23
N LYS A 127 13.87 17.32 -9.37
CA LYS A 127 14.20 18.64 -9.93
C LYS A 127 13.63 19.78 -9.09
N MET A 128 12.39 19.63 -8.62
CA MET A 128 11.72 20.64 -7.79
C MET A 128 12.38 20.76 -6.41
N ILE A 129 12.87 19.64 -5.86
CA ILE A 129 13.50 19.60 -4.53
C ILE A 129 14.95 20.11 -4.56
N ALA A 130 15.66 20.00 -5.69
CA ALA A 130 17.05 20.43 -5.81
C ALA A 130 17.26 21.95 -5.57
N GLY A 131 16.21 22.76 -5.78
CA GLY A 131 16.24 24.21 -5.57
C GLY A 131 15.96 24.67 -4.14
N LEU A 132 15.64 23.77 -3.20
CA LEU A 132 15.21 24.15 -1.85
C LEU A 132 16.38 24.70 -1.00
N GLY A 133 16.12 25.82 -0.31
CA GLY A 133 17.05 26.48 0.61
C GLY A 133 16.46 26.64 2.02
N GLY A 134 17.33 26.90 3.01
CA GLY A 134 16.91 27.30 4.37
C GLY A 134 15.81 26.44 5.00
N GLY A 135 14.71 27.09 5.43
CA GLY A 135 13.57 26.48 6.12
C GLY A 135 12.82 25.42 5.29
N ASP A 136 12.85 25.51 3.97
CA ASP A 136 12.19 24.53 3.09
C ASP A 136 12.86 23.15 3.18
N ARG A 137 14.17 23.10 3.47
CA ARG A 137 14.90 21.84 3.70
C ARG A 137 14.45 21.16 4.98
N VAL A 138 14.13 21.92 6.03
CA VAL A 138 13.62 21.36 7.30
C VAL A 138 12.25 20.75 7.05
N LEU A 139 11.36 21.47 6.36
CA LEU A 139 10.04 20.94 6.02
C LEU A 139 10.11 19.71 5.11
N PHE A 140 11.06 19.69 4.16
CA PHE A 140 11.32 18.53 3.32
C PHE A 140 11.76 17.31 4.13
N LEU A 141 12.62 17.49 5.13
CA LEU A 141 13.05 16.40 6.03
C LEU A 141 11.87 15.84 6.82
N PHE A 142 10.99 16.70 7.36
CA PHE A 142 9.77 16.24 8.04
C PHE A 142 8.85 15.46 7.09
N ALA A 143 8.59 16.01 5.91
CA ALA A 143 7.74 15.39 4.91
C ALA A 143 8.25 13.99 4.52
N THR A 144 9.54 13.88 4.23
CA THR A 144 10.17 12.61 3.84
C THR A 144 10.21 11.62 5.00
N THR A 145 10.44 12.09 6.23
CA THR A 145 10.41 11.24 7.43
C THR A 145 9.02 10.61 7.62
N PHE A 146 7.96 11.39 7.46
CA PHE A 146 6.59 10.88 7.57
C PHE A 146 6.27 9.84 6.50
N VAL A 147 6.70 10.08 5.26
CA VAL A 147 6.57 9.10 4.17
C VAL A 147 7.31 7.80 4.51
N ILE A 148 8.58 7.89 4.93
CA ILE A 148 9.40 6.71 5.24
C ILE A 148 8.81 5.93 6.41
N VAL A 149 8.44 6.60 7.51
CA VAL A 149 7.86 5.95 8.70
C VAL A 149 6.55 5.26 8.35
N ALA A 150 5.67 5.91 7.59
CA ALA A 150 4.40 5.32 7.23
C ALA A 150 4.55 4.13 6.27
N LEU A 151 5.47 4.21 5.31
CA LEU A 151 5.79 3.06 4.44
C LEU A 151 6.42 1.91 5.24
N ALA A 152 7.37 2.21 6.13
CA ALA A 152 7.98 1.19 7.00
C ALA A 152 6.92 0.47 7.85
N PHE A 153 5.95 1.20 8.38
CA PHE A 153 4.79 0.61 9.05
C PHE A 153 3.97 -0.31 8.12
N LYS A 154 3.63 0.14 6.91
CA LYS A 154 2.83 -0.64 5.93
C LYS A 154 3.55 -1.92 5.48
N PHE A 155 4.88 -1.92 5.44
CA PHE A 155 5.69 -3.10 5.14
C PHE A 155 5.98 -3.99 6.35
N GLY A 156 5.57 -3.60 7.56
CA GLY A 156 5.93 -4.33 8.78
C GLY A 156 7.43 -4.33 9.06
N ALA A 157 8.15 -3.28 8.64
CA ALA A 157 9.59 -3.16 8.86
C ALA A 157 9.92 -2.71 10.29
N ALA A 158 11.00 -3.23 10.88
CA ALA A 158 11.46 -2.80 12.20
C ALA A 158 11.81 -1.29 12.21
N PRO A 159 11.41 -0.52 13.26
CA PRO A 159 10.78 -0.93 14.53
C PRO A 159 9.23 -0.98 14.52
N PHE A 160 8.56 -0.82 13.37
CA PHE A 160 7.11 -0.67 13.24
C PHE A 160 6.35 -1.97 12.92
N HIS A 161 6.90 -3.12 13.31
CA HIS A 161 6.41 -4.47 12.95
C HIS A 161 5.41 -5.07 13.96
N MET A 162 4.97 -4.29 14.97
CA MET A 162 4.22 -4.80 16.12
C MET A 162 2.92 -5.51 15.79
N TRP A 163 2.30 -5.22 14.63
CA TRP A 163 1.03 -5.81 14.20
C TRP A 163 1.21 -7.08 13.35
N VAL A 164 2.43 -7.40 12.89
CA VAL A 164 2.70 -8.53 11.99
C VAL A 164 2.53 -9.90 12.65
N PRO A 165 2.87 -10.10 13.94
CA PRO A 165 2.70 -11.41 14.59
C PRO A 165 1.26 -11.73 15.03
N ASP A 166 0.39 -10.72 15.14
CA ASP A 166 -1.02 -10.82 15.55
C ASP A 166 -1.89 -11.40 14.43
#